data_AF-A0ABD6CVH0-F1
#
_entry.id   AF-A0ABD6CVH0-F1
#
_cell.length_a   1.000
_cell.length_b   1.000
_cell.length_c   1.000
_cell.angle_alpha   90.00
_cell.angle_beta   90.00
_cell.angle_gamma   90.00
#
_symmetry.space_group_name_H-M   'P 1'
#
loop_
_entity.id
_entity.type
_entity.pdbx_description
1 polymer ?
#
loop_
_entity_poly.entity_id
_entity_poly.type
_entity_poly.pdbx_seq_one_letter_code
_entity_poly.pdbx_strand_id
1 'polypeptide(L)' 'MSTLTVDAGELTVAEIIDALEEGTRVVVRLEMLGGVHEVTLRHDGTTYYCDTPTTLHKHDSADEMRTCIEKMGYGRD' A
#
# COMPACT_ATOMS: atom_id res chain seq x y z
N MET A 1 -0.46 -0.93 -17.33
CA MET A 1 -0.33 -0.98 -15.86
C MET A 1 0.22 0.34 -15.41
N SER A 2 -0.61 1.16 -14.75
CA SER A 2 -0.17 2.43 -14.18
C SER A 2 0.41 2.18 -12.79
N THR A 3 1.47 2.90 -12.45
CA THR A 3 2.07 2.86 -11.12
C THR A 3 1.97 4.26 -10.53
N LEU A 4 1.37 4.35 -9.35
CA LEU A 4 1.24 5.57 -8.58
C LEU A 4 2.26 5.54 -7.45
N THR A 5 3.19 6.50 -7.41
CA THR A 5 4.18 6.61 -6.33
C THR A 5 3.82 7.79 -5.46
N VAL A 6 3.66 7.56 -4.15
CA VAL A 6 3.23 8.55 -3.17
C VAL A 6 4.08 8.44 -1.91
N ASP A 7 4.17 9.53 -1.16
CA ASP A 7 4.79 9.51 0.15
C ASP A 7 3.76 9.07 1.22
N ALA A 8 4.25 8.47 2.30
CA ALA A 8 3.39 7.99 3.37
C ALA A 8 2.53 9.11 3.96
N GLY A 9 1.21 8.88 4.02
CA GLY A 9 0.24 9.88 4.48
C GLY A 9 -0.18 10.91 3.41
N GLU A 10 0.34 10.83 2.18
CA GLU A 10 -0.12 11.67 1.07
C GLU A 10 -1.56 11.31 0.65
N LEU A 11 -1.82 10.01 0.49
CA LEU A 11 -3.15 9.48 0.20
C LEU A 11 -3.85 8.98 1.46
N THR A 12 -5.18 9.04 1.43
CA THR A 12 -6.01 8.35 2.42
C THR A 12 -5.97 6.84 2.20
N VAL A 13 -6.29 6.09 3.25
CA VAL A 13 -6.38 4.63 3.16
C VAL A 13 -7.41 4.21 2.10
N ALA A 14 -8.55 4.92 2.03
CA ALA A 14 -9.58 4.66 1.03
C ALA A 14 -9.06 4.89 -0.40
N GLU A 15 -8.40 6.02 -0.67
CA GLU A 15 -7.83 6.31 -2.00
C GLU A 15 -6.79 5.27 -2.44
N ILE A 16 -6.00 4.75 -1.49
CA ILE A 16 -5.05 3.67 -1.78
C ILE A 16 -5.80 2.40 -2.19
N ILE A 17 -6.82 1.99 -1.45
CA ILE A 17 -7.62 0.79 -1.77
C ILE A 17 -8.32 0.96 -3.12
N ASP A 18 -8.97 2.10 -3.35
CA ASP A 18 -9.67 2.39 -4.60
C ASP A 18 -8.70 2.28 -5.80
N ALA A 19 -7.50 2.86 -5.68
CA ALA A 19 -6.48 2.74 -6.73
C ALA A 19 -6.06 1.28 -6.98
N LEU A 20 -5.95 0.46 -5.94
CA LEU A 20 -5.63 -0.96 -6.07
C LEU A 20 -6.77 -1.73 -6.76
N GLU A 21 -8.03 -1.43 -6.46
CA GLU A 21 -9.19 -2.04 -7.10
C GLU A 21 -9.33 -1.66 -8.57
N GLU A 22 -8.92 -0.44 -8.94
CA GLU A 22 -8.81 0.00 -10.33
C GLU A 22 -7.66 -0.68 -11.10
N GLY A 23 -6.86 -1.51 -10.43
CA GLY A 23 -5.70 -2.19 -11.02
C GLY A 23 -4.45 -1.30 -11.11
N THR A 24 -4.43 -0.18 -10.39
CA THR A 24 -3.25 0.67 -10.24
C THR A 24 -2.36 0.10 -9.15
N ARG A 25 -1.06 0.00 -9.44
CA ARG A 25 -0.06 -0.36 -8.43
C ARG A 25 0.33 0.88 -7.64
N VAL A 26 0.29 0.82 -6.31
CA VAL A 26 0.68 1.94 -5.46
C VAL A 26 2.05 1.65 -4.83
N VAL A 27 2.98 2.58 -4.93
CA VAL A 27 4.30 2.52 -4.28
C VAL A 27 4.34 3.63 -3.23
N VAL A 28 4.40 3.25 -1.96
CA VAL A 28 4.44 4.16 -0.83
C VAL A 28 5.89 4.32 -0.37
N ARG A 29 6.38 5.56 -0.34
CA ARG A 29 7.72 5.88 0.17
C ARG A 29 7.64 6.29 1.64
N LEU A 30 8.46 5.65 2.46
CA LEU A 30 8.50 5.82 3.91
C LEU A 30 9.94 6.15 4.31
N GLU A 31 10.13 7.23 5.07
CA GLU A 31 11.42 7.51 5.68
C GLU A 31 11.52 6.81 7.04
N MET A 32 12.39 5.81 7.16
CA MET A 32 12.63 5.07 8.40
C MET A 32 14.14 4.96 8.67
N LEU A 33 14.55 5.24 9.91
CA LEU A 33 15.93 5.07 10.41
C LEU A 33 17.03 5.66 9.50
N GLY A 34 16.76 6.82 8.90
CA GLY A 34 17.73 7.55 8.06
C GLY A 34 17.81 7.06 6.60
N GLY A 35 16.83 6.28 6.13
CA GLY A 35 16.71 5.86 4.74
C GLY A 35 15.28 5.83 4.22
N VAL A 36 15.12 6.06 2.92
CA VAL A 36 13.83 5.92 2.21
C VAL A 36 13.60 4.44 1.90
N HIS A 37 12.48 3.92 2.36
CA HIS A 37 11.99 2.57 2.08
C HIS A 37 10.77 2.67 1.17
N GLU A 38 10.74 1.86 0.13
CA GLU A 38 9.60 1.78 -0.78
C GLU A 38 8.80 0.52 -0.47
N VAL A 39 7.50 0.68 -0.25
CA VAL A 39 6.55 -0.41 -0.07
C VAL A 39 5.65 -0.45 -1.29
N THR A 40 5.47 -1.63 -1.88
CA THR A 40 4.57 -1.81 -3.01
C THR A 40 3.26 -2.44 -2.55
N LEU A 41 2.16 -1.76 -2.82
CA LEU A 41 0.81 -2.28 -2.70
C LEU A 41 0.31 -2.64 -4.11
N ARG A 42 -0.25 -3.83 -4.25
CA ARG A 42 -0.85 -4.30 -5.51
C ARG A 42 -2.02 -5.23 -5.23
N HIS A 43 -2.94 -5.30 -6.18
CA HIS A 43 -4.06 -6.23 -6.16
C HIS A 43 -4.11 -6.95 -7.52
N ASP A 44 -4.33 -8.26 -7.51
CA ASP A 44 -4.43 -9.07 -8.74
C ASP A 44 -5.89 -9.35 -9.16
N GLY A 45 -6.86 -8.70 -8.50
CA GLY A 45 -8.29 -8.95 -8.68
C GLY A 45 -8.86 -9.98 -7.72
N THR A 46 -8.00 -10.70 -6.98
CA THR A 46 -8.42 -11.70 -5.98
C THR A 46 -7.74 -11.49 -4.64
N THR A 47 -6.43 -11.23 -4.65
CA THR A 47 -5.60 -11.11 -3.46
C THR A 47 -4.85 -9.78 -3.46
N TYR A 48 -4.83 -9.14 -2.30
CA TYR A 48 -4.10 -7.93 -2.00
C TYR A 48 -2.70 -8.29 -1.50
N TYR A 49 -1.68 -7.61 -2.02
CA TYR A 49 -0.30 -7.84 -1.66
C TYR A 49 0.33 -6.53 -1.17
N CYS A 50 0.88 -6.60 0.03
CA CYS A 50 1.68 -5.55 0.63
C CYS A 50 3.12 -6.04 0.68
N ASP A 51 3.90 -5.63 -0.31
CA ASP A 51 5.29 -6.02 -0.52
C ASP A 51 6.20 -4.99 0.16
N THR A 52 6.64 -5.33 1.36
CA THR A 52 7.62 -4.53 2.11
C THR A 52 9.02 -5.08 1.85
N PRO A 53 10.08 -4.27 2.01
CA PRO A 53 11.46 -4.72 1.77
C PRO A 53 11.87 -5.97 2.55
N THR A 54 11.22 -6.22 3.69
CA THR A 54 11.54 -7.34 4.59
C THR A 54 10.56 -8.50 4.49
N THR A 55 9.32 -8.27 4.06
CA THR A 55 8.24 -9.27 4.12
C THR A 55 7.13 -8.98 3.11
N LEU A 56 6.68 -10.03 2.43
CA LEU A 56 5.49 -9.99 1.59
C LEU A 56 4.26 -10.39 2.41
N HIS A 57 3.38 -9.43 2.68
CA HIS A 57 2.08 -9.66 3.29
C HIS A 57 1.02 -9.90 2.21
N LYS A 58 0.11 -10.85 2.45
CA LYS A 58 -1.01 -11.17 1.57
C LYS A 58 -2.30 -11.02 2.35
N HIS A 59 -3.32 -10.47 1.70
CA HIS A 59 -4.62 -10.20 2.29
C HIS A 59 -5.70 -10.64 1.30
N ASP A 60 -6.72 -11.31 1.81
CA ASP A 60 -7.81 -11.85 0.97
C ASP A 60 -8.99 -10.86 0.86
N SER A 61 -8.93 -9.74 1.59
CA SER A 61 -9.98 -8.72 1.58
C SER A 61 -9.41 -7.30 1.66
N ALA A 62 -10.22 -6.34 1.18
CA ALA A 62 -9.92 -4.92 1.29
C ALA A 62 -9.82 -4.47 2.76
N ASP A 63 -10.65 -5.02 3.66
CA ASP A 63 -10.62 -4.68 5.10
C ASP A 63 -9.31 -5.10 5.79
N GLU A 64 -8.77 -6.27 5.44
CA GLU A 64 -7.46 -6.71 5.93
C GLU A 64 -6.34 -5.83 5.41
N MET A 65 -6.39 -5.48 4.12
CA MET A 65 -5.42 -4.56 3.50
C MET A 65 -5.51 -3.17 4.12
N ARG A 66 -6.73 -2.66 4.36
CA ARG A 66 -6.99 -1.39 5.06
C ARG A 66 -6.31 -1.38 6.43
N THR A 67 -6.54 -2.42 7.22
CA THR A 67 -5.92 -2.59 8.53
C THR A 67 -4.38 -2.62 8.43
N CYS A 68 -3.83 -3.25 7.39
CA CYS A 68 -2.38 -3.25 7.14
C CYS A 68 -1.85 -1.84 6.87
N ILE A 69 -2.50 -1.10 5.96
CA ILE A 69 -2.13 0.27 5.58
C ILE A 69 -2.21 1.21 6.80
N GLU A 70 -3.28 1.13 7.59
CA GLU A 70 -3.47 1.90 8.82
C GLU A 70 -2.40 1.57 9.87
N LYS A 71 -2.19 0.28 10.14
CA LYS A 71 -1.21 -0.18 11.14
C LYS A 71 0.22 0.23 10.79
N MET A 72 0.55 0.24 9.50
CA MET A 72 1.88 0.59 9.02
C MET A 72 2.04 2.09 8.74
N GLY A 73 0.96 2.88 8.81
CA GLY A 73 1.00 4.33 8.60
C GLY A 73 1.25 4.73 7.14
N TYR A 74 0.80 3.93 6.18
CA TYR A 74 1.01 4.21 4.75
C TYR A 74 0.05 5.26 4.21
N GLY A 75 -1.17 5.30 4.75
CA GLY A 75 -2.19 6.28 4.41
C GLY A 75 -2.66 7.05 5.65
N ARG A 76 -3.29 8.19 5.41
CA ARG A 76 -4.03 8.94 6.44
C ARG A 76 -5.49 8.50 6.51
N ASP A 77 -6.14 8.73 7.65
CA ASP A 77 -7.60 8.53 7.79
C ASP A 77 -8.40 9.48 6.90
#